data_AF-A0A970GS87-F1
#
_entry.id   AF-A0A970GS87-F1
#
_cell.length_a   1.000
_cell.length_b   1.000
_cell.length_c   1.000
_cell.angle_alpha   90.00
_cell.angle_beta   90.00
_cell.angle_gamma   90.00
#
_symmetry.space_group_name_H-M   'P 1'
#
loop_
_entity.id
_entity.type
_entity.pdbx_description
1 polymer ?
#
loop_
_entity_poly.entity_id
_entity_poly.type
_entity_poly.pdbx_seq_one_letter_code
_entity_poly.pdbx_strand_id
1 'polypeptide(L)'
;MWRKIFLFILFIFIILILIPLFLIKGVIPGKKEQHLVLNIYDHRRDKIIRMELEDYIRGVLAAEMPALYHQEALKAQAVAARTYALKQLPGYGGSGSRKYKGADLSTDFTDCQAYLSEAGMKERWGFLLFFYYWSRINRAVEDTKGQVLLYNNKLIDAVYHANSGGITENAVYVWGKEVPYL
;
A
#
# COMPACT_ATOMS: atom_id res chain seq x y z
N MET A 1 17.30 41.50 -35.56
CA MET A 1 18.48 40.90 -34.88
C MET A 1 18.08 40.25 -33.55
N TRP A 2 17.42 40.96 -32.65
CA TRP A 2 16.98 40.49 -31.33
C TRP A 2 16.10 39.23 -31.31
N ARG A 3 15.16 39.07 -32.26
CA ARG A 3 14.31 37.85 -32.32
C ARG A 3 15.10 36.56 -32.55
N LYS A 4 16.19 36.63 -33.33
CA LYS A 4 17.06 35.47 -33.59
C LYS A 4 17.93 35.15 -32.37
N ILE A 5 18.40 36.17 -31.66
CA ILE A 5 19.16 36.01 -30.41
C ILE A 5 18.29 35.39 -29.31
N PHE A 6 17.05 35.87 -29.17
CA PHE A 6 16.10 35.32 -28.20
C PHE A 6 15.78 33.84 -28.45
N LEU A 7 15.50 33.47 -29.70
CA LEU A 7 15.24 32.08 -30.08
C LEU A 7 16.45 31.18 -29.84
N PHE A 8 17.67 31.68 -30.05
CA PHE A 8 18.90 30.95 -29.79
C PHE A 8 19.14 30.70 -28.28
N ILE A 9 18.90 31.72 -27.45
CA ILE A 9 18.99 31.57 -25.98
C ILE A 9 17.92 30.59 -25.46
N LEU A 10 16.69 30.68 -25.96
CA LEU A 10 15.61 29.76 -25.60
C LEU A 10 15.96 28.31 -25.98
N PHE A 11 16.54 28.10 -27.16
CA PHE A 11 16.98 26.78 -27.61
C PHE A 11 18.09 26.20 -26.72
N ILE A 12 19.09 27.01 -26.34
CA ILE A 12 20.14 26.59 -25.40
C ILE A 12 19.54 26.24 -24.04
N PHE A 13 18.58 27.03 -23.54
CA PHE A 13 17.93 26.78 -22.26
C PHE A 13 17.13 25.47 -22.27
N ILE A 14 16.42 25.18 -23.37
CA ILE A 14 15.72 23.91 -23.58
C ILE A 14 16.71 22.73 -23.58
N ILE A 15 17.83 22.86 -24.28
CA ILE A 15 18.88 21.83 -24.31
C ILE A 15 19.48 21.59 -22.92
N LEU A 16 19.76 22.66 -22.16
CA LEU A 16 20.30 22.60 -20.80
C LEU A 16 19.37 21.87 -19.82
N ILE A 17 18.05 21.90 -20.06
CA ILE A 17 17.06 21.17 -19.26
C ILE A 17 16.86 19.74 -19.77
N LEU A 18 16.76 19.55 -21.09
CA LEU A 18 16.41 18.25 -21.68
C LEU A 18 17.57 17.25 -21.69
N ILE A 19 18.82 17.69 -21.88
CA ILE A 19 19.99 16.80 -21.89
C ILE A 19 20.20 16.11 -20.53
N PRO A 20 20.19 16.82 -19.38
CA PRO A 20 20.27 16.17 -18.08
C PRO A 20 19.11 15.19 -17.83
N LEU A 21 17.88 15.53 -18.22
CA LEU A 21 16.72 14.65 -18.10
C LEU A 21 16.88 13.35 -18.91
N PHE A 22 17.47 13.46 -20.11
CA PHE A 22 17.74 12.30 -20.96
C PHE A 22 18.86 11.42 -20.39
N LEU A 23 19.94 12.04 -19.88
CA LEU A 23 21.06 11.31 -19.25
C LEU A 23 20.64 10.60 -17.95
N ILE A 24 19.77 11.21 -17.13
CA ILE A 24 19.22 10.57 -15.93
C ILE A 24 18.41 9.32 -16.27
N LYS A 25 17.62 9.34 -17.36
CA LYS A 25 16.85 8.17 -17.81
C LYS A 25 17.73 7.02 -18.29
N GLY A 26 18.94 7.29 -18.82
CA GLY A 26 19.83 6.28 -19.39
C GLY A 26 20.76 5.59 -18.39
N VAL A 27 20.98 6.15 -17.19
CA VAL A 27 22.00 5.69 -16.24
C VAL A 27 21.43 4.86 -15.08
N ILE A 28 20.10 4.85 -14.88
CA ILE A 28 19.48 4.00 -13.87
C ILE A 28 19.03 2.71 -14.56
N PRO A 29 19.79 1.60 -14.51
CA PRO A 29 19.24 0.31 -14.89
C PRO A 29 18.01 0.07 -14.02
N GLY A 30 16.82 0.12 -14.62
CA GLY A 30 15.58 -0.12 -13.92
C GLY A 30 15.67 -1.50 -13.26
N LYS A 31 15.75 -1.52 -11.93
CA LYS A 31 15.56 -2.73 -11.16
C LYS A 31 14.26 -3.34 -11.69
N LYS A 32 14.26 -4.59 -12.18
CA LYS A 32 13.03 -5.28 -12.56
C LYS A 32 12.17 -5.35 -11.29
N GLU A 33 11.29 -4.38 -11.10
CA GLU A 33 10.32 -4.41 -10.02
C GLU A 33 9.39 -5.58 -10.32
N GLN A 34 9.47 -6.61 -9.49
CA GLN A 34 8.48 -7.68 -9.52
C GLN A 34 7.24 -7.14 -8.82
N HIS A 35 6.27 -6.68 -9.61
CA HIS A 35 4.98 -6.25 -9.11
C HIS A 35 4.16 -7.50 -8.78
N LEU A 36 3.97 -7.78 -7.49
CA LEU A 36 3.07 -8.84 -7.05
C LEU A 36 1.62 -8.38 -7.28
N VAL A 37 0.88 -9.14 -8.10
CA VAL A 37 -0.53 -8.87 -8.40
C VAL A 37 -1.39 -9.86 -7.63
N LEU A 38 -2.41 -9.34 -6.94
CA LEU A 38 -3.36 -10.08 -6.13
C LEU A 38 -4.71 -10.17 -6.84
N ASN A 39 -5.42 -11.28 -6.65
CA ASN A 39 -6.82 -11.44 -7.00
C ASN A 39 -7.69 -11.05 -5.80
N ILE A 40 -8.27 -9.86 -5.81
CA ILE A 40 -9.07 -9.33 -4.71
C ILE A 40 -10.55 -9.45 -5.02
N TYR A 41 -11.32 -10.06 -4.12
CA TYR A 41 -12.77 -10.02 -4.21
C TYR A 41 -13.29 -8.65 -3.74
N ASP A 42 -13.91 -7.90 -4.64
CA ASP A 42 -14.55 -6.62 -4.37
C ASP A 42 -16.01 -6.83 -3.92
N HIS A 43 -16.25 -6.82 -2.61
CA HIS A 43 -17.57 -7.09 -2.03
C HIS A 43 -18.67 -6.11 -2.49
N ARG A 44 -18.31 -4.90 -2.93
CA ARG A 44 -19.29 -3.91 -3.41
C ARG A 44 -19.74 -4.17 -4.83
N ARG A 45 -18.89 -4.82 -5.64
CA ARG A 45 -19.14 -5.10 -7.06
C ARG A 45 -19.37 -6.57 -7.36
N ASP A 46 -19.29 -7.42 -6.34
CA ASP A 46 -19.42 -8.87 -6.41
C ASP A 46 -18.55 -9.49 -7.52
N LYS A 47 -17.27 -9.10 -7.55
CA LYS A 47 -16.34 -9.58 -8.59
C LYS A 47 -14.90 -9.66 -8.09
N ILE A 48 -14.12 -10.54 -8.70
CA ILE A 48 -12.67 -10.60 -8.49
C ILE A 48 -12.00 -9.60 -9.43
N ILE A 49 -11.17 -8.74 -8.87
CA ILE A 49 -10.34 -7.77 -9.59
C ILE A 49 -8.87 -8.06 -9.32
N ARG A 50 -8.02 -7.74 -10.31
CA ARG A 50 -6.57 -7.81 -10.14
C ARG A 50 -6.03 -6.45 -9.73
N MET A 51 -5.18 -6.42 -8.72
CA MET A 51 -4.49 -5.20 -8.30
C MET A 51 -3.09 -5.52 -7.80
N GLU A 52 -2.19 -4.55 -7.94
CA GLU A 52 -0.87 -4.66 -7.34
C GLU A 52 -0.96 -4.62 -5.82
N LEU A 53 -0.08 -5.36 -5.14
CA LEU A 53 -0.01 -5.39 -3.68
C LEU A 53 0.07 -3.97 -3.10
N GLU A 54 0.94 -3.12 -3.62
CA GLU A 54 1.12 -1.78 -3.06
C GLU A 54 -0.11 -0.88 -3.25
N ASP A 55 -0.86 -1.05 -4.34
CA ASP A 55 -2.14 -0.37 -4.52
C ASP A 55 -3.22 -0.86 -3.56
N TYR A 56 -3.26 -2.18 -3.31
CA TYR A 56 -4.09 -2.75 -2.26
C TYR A 56 -3.77 -2.13 -0.91
N ILE A 57 -2.47 -2.04 -0.54
CA ILE A 57 -2.04 -1.48 0.74
C ILE A 57 -2.42 0.00 0.89
N ARG A 58 -2.33 0.81 -0.18
CA ARG A 58 -2.83 2.21 -0.14
C ARG A 58 -4.32 2.27 0.18
N GLY A 59 -5.12 1.39 -0.42
CA GLY A 59 -6.55 1.28 -0.15
C GLY A 59 -6.87 0.80 1.26
N VAL A 60 -6.08 -0.12 1.80
CA VAL A 60 -6.19 -0.58 3.19
C VAL A 60 -5.88 0.55 4.17
N LEU A 61 -4.77 1.26 3.98
CA LEU A 61 -4.40 2.39 4.85
C LEU A 61 -5.48 3.47 4.89
N ALA A 62 -6.06 3.80 3.74
CA ALA A 62 -7.13 4.79 3.63
C ALA A 62 -8.42 4.38 4.38
N ALA A 63 -8.62 3.09 4.60
CA ALA A 63 -9.79 2.53 5.25
C ALA A 63 -9.59 2.30 6.75
N GLU A 64 -8.42 1.78 7.14
CA GLU A 64 -8.13 1.33 8.51
C GLU A 64 -7.63 2.44 9.42
N MET A 65 -6.98 3.46 8.85
CA MET A 65 -6.23 4.44 9.63
C MET A 65 -6.50 5.87 9.17
N PRO A 66 -6.76 6.84 10.08
CA PRO A 66 -6.90 8.22 9.67
C PRO A 66 -5.62 8.76 9.03
N ALA A 67 -5.72 9.27 7.80
CA ALA A 67 -4.57 9.77 7.03
C ALA A 67 -3.81 10.94 7.69
N LEU A 68 -4.40 11.54 8.73
CA LEU A 68 -3.79 12.60 9.53
C LEU A 68 -2.84 12.10 10.62
N TYR A 69 -2.87 10.81 10.97
CA TYR A 69 -1.98 10.25 12.00
C TYR A 69 -0.51 10.42 11.63
N HIS A 70 0.36 10.30 12.63
CA HIS A 70 1.79 10.50 12.43
C HIS A 70 2.36 9.60 11.31
N GLN A 71 3.34 10.10 10.54
CA GLN A 71 3.84 9.38 9.37
C GLN A 71 4.41 8.00 9.72
N GLU A 72 5.12 7.89 10.84
CA GLU A 72 5.66 6.60 11.31
C GLU A 72 4.57 5.62 11.71
N ALA A 73 3.41 6.10 12.19
CA ALA A 73 2.28 5.23 12.47
C ALA A 73 1.64 4.71 11.17
N LEU A 74 1.51 5.56 10.13
CA LEU A 74 1.06 5.12 8.80
C LEU A 74 2.03 4.10 8.19
N LYS A 75 3.35 4.28 8.36
CA LYS A 75 4.38 3.32 7.93
C LYS A 75 4.24 1.98 8.67
N ALA A 76 4.09 2.00 9.98
CA ALA A 76 3.87 0.79 10.78
C ALA A 76 2.61 0.03 10.30
N GLN A 77 1.51 0.74 10.05
CA GLN A 77 0.29 0.16 9.49
C GLN A 77 0.52 -0.43 8.09
N ALA A 78 1.30 0.22 7.22
CA ALA A 78 1.62 -0.29 5.89
C ALA A 78 2.36 -1.63 5.96
N VAL A 79 3.35 -1.74 6.85
CA VAL A 79 4.10 -2.98 7.05
C VAL A 79 3.21 -4.07 7.64
N ALA A 80 2.38 -3.76 8.63
CA ALA A 80 1.44 -4.72 9.21
C ALA A 80 0.42 -5.22 8.18
N ALA A 81 -0.20 -4.30 7.43
CA ALA A 81 -1.17 -4.62 6.40
C ALA A 81 -0.56 -5.47 5.28
N ARG A 82 0.67 -5.15 4.83
CA ARG A 82 1.38 -5.95 3.83
C ARG A 82 1.69 -7.35 4.33
N THR A 83 2.14 -7.46 5.58
CA THR A 83 2.42 -8.75 6.22
C THR A 83 1.16 -9.60 6.27
N TYR A 84 0.04 -9.02 6.70
CA TYR A 84 -1.25 -9.70 6.74
C TYR A 84 -1.68 -10.18 5.34
N ALA A 85 -1.65 -9.29 4.35
CA ALA A 85 -2.05 -9.60 2.97
C ALA A 85 -1.24 -10.77 2.39
N LEU A 86 0.09 -10.72 2.54
CA LEU A 86 0.98 -11.76 2.05
C LEU A 86 0.79 -13.09 2.78
N LYS A 87 0.53 -13.06 4.10
CA LYS A 87 0.32 -14.26 4.92
C LYS A 87 -0.85 -15.11 4.44
N GLN A 88 -1.86 -14.48 3.82
CA GLN A 88 -3.02 -15.20 3.28
C GLN A 88 -2.71 -15.96 2.00
N LEU A 89 -1.64 -15.64 1.28
CA LEU A 89 -1.36 -16.25 -0.02
C LEU A 89 -0.82 -17.68 0.11
N PRO A 90 -1.16 -18.59 -0.83
CA PRO A 90 -0.66 -19.96 -0.86
C PRO A 90 0.88 -20.07 -0.81
N GLY A 91 1.58 -19.17 -1.52
CA GLY A 91 3.05 -19.16 -1.55
C GLY A 91 3.71 -18.83 -0.20
N TYR A 92 2.96 -18.31 0.77
CA TYR A 92 3.44 -17.89 2.08
C TYR A 92 2.81 -18.67 3.25
N GLY A 93 2.15 -19.80 2.93
CA GLY A 93 1.54 -20.70 3.90
C GLY A 93 0.07 -20.42 4.23
N GLY A 94 -0.57 -19.49 3.52
CA GLY A 94 -2.01 -19.28 3.58
C GLY A 94 -2.79 -20.13 2.57
N SER A 95 -4.09 -19.89 2.45
CA SER A 95 -5.00 -20.63 1.55
C SER A 95 -5.74 -19.73 0.56
N GLY A 96 -5.42 -18.43 0.51
CA GLY A 96 -6.27 -17.40 -0.07
C GLY A 96 -7.54 -17.16 0.75
N SER A 97 -8.51 -16.46 0.17
CA SER A 97 -9.80 -16.21 0.81
C SER A 97 -10.54 -17.53 1.01
N ARG A 98 -10.98 -17.78 2.24
CA ARG A 98 -11.77 -18.97 2.60
C ARG A 98 -13.19 -18.91 2.05
N LYS A 99 -13.72 -17.69 1.93
CA LYS A 99 -15.11 -17.42 1.53
C LYS A 99 -15.26 -17.33 0.01
N TYR A 100 -14.27 -16.77 -0.68
CA TYR A 100 -14.36 -16.47 -2.11
C TYR A 100 -13.32 -17.28 -2.90
N LYS A 101 -13.77 -18.39 -3.50
CA LYS A 101 -12.89 -19.26 -4.32
C LYS A 101 -12.27 -18.46 -5.47
N GLY A 102 -10.94 -18.57 -5.61
CA GLY A 102 -10.17 -17.88 -6.63
C GLY A 102 -9.74 -16.46 -6.26
N ALA A 103 -10.14 -15.95 -5.09
CA ALA A 103 -9.62 -14.71 -4.53
C ALA A 103 -8.54 -15.00 -3.47
N ASP A 104 -7.53 -14.14 -3.44
CA ASP A 104 -6.48 -14.12 -2.44
C ASP A 104 -6.98 -13.47 -1.14
N LEU A 105 -7.68 -12.34 -1.26
CA LEU A 105 -8.22 -11.53 -0.16
C LEU A 105 -9.57 -10.94 -0.55
N SER A 106 -10.29 -10.40 0.43
CA SER A 106 -11.55 -9.66 0.25
C SER A 106 -11.39 -8.19 0.67
N THR A 107 -12.19 -7.30 0.09
CA THR A 107 -12.33 -5.91 0.55
C THR A 107 -13.32 -5.74 1.71
N ASP A 108 -13.93 -6.84 2.17
CA ASP A 108 -14.83 -6.89 3.31
C ASP A 108 -14.03 -6.96 4.62
N PHE A 109 -14.22 -5.97 5.50
CA PHE A 109 -13.52 -5.87 6.79
C PHE A 109 -13.92 -6.98 7.77
N THR A 110 -15.02 -7.70 7.52
CA THR A 110 -15.43 -8.85 8.35
C THR A 110 -14.71 -10.14 7.97
N ASP A 111 -14.11 -10.20 6.78
CA ASP A 111 -13.36 -11.36 6.27
C ASP A 111 -11.84 -11.10 6.28
N CYS A 112 -11.42 -9.89 5.91
CA CYS A 112 -10.01 -9.52 5.78
C CYS A 112 -9.77 -8.12 6.35
N GLN A 113 -9.26 -7.20 5.53
CA GLN A 113 -8.91 -5.85 5.92
C GLN A 113 -9.94 -4.90 5.33
N ALA A 114 -10.22 -3.81 6.03
CA ALA A 114 -11.01 -2.74 5.44
C ALA A 114 -10.27 -2.19 4.22
N TYR A 115 -11.00 -1.90 3.15
CA TYR A 115 -10.43 -1.35 1.92
C TYR A 115 -11.30 -0.22 1.38
N LEU A 116 -10.64 0.84 0.94
CA LEU A 116 -11.27 1.96 0.25
C LEU A 116 -10.66 2.14 -1.13
N SER A 117 -11.49 2.13 -2.16
CA SER A 117 -11.04 2.43 -3.53
C SER A 117 -10.70 3.92 -3.69
N GLU A 118 -9.91 4.27 -4.71
CA GLU A 118 -9.60 5.68 -5.02
C GLU A 118 -10.87 6.53 -5.20
N ALA A 119 -11.89 5.98 -5.86
CA ALA A 119 -13.19 6.65 -5.99
C ALA A 119 -13.82 6.91 -4.62
N GLY A 120 -13.78 5.92 -3.72
CA GLY A 120 -14.25 6.06 -2.34
C GLY A 120 -13.42 7.04 -1.51
N MET A 121 -12.11 7.15 -1.76
CA MET A 121 -11.25 8.16 -1.14
C MET A 121 -11.65 9.57 -1.55
N LYS A 122 -11.87 9.79 -2.86
CA LYS A 122 -12.30 11.09 -3.40
C LYS A 122 -13.67 11.50 -2.85
N GLU A 123 -14.59 10.55 -2.75
CA GLU A 123 -15.90 10.77 -2.13
C GLU A 123 -15.77 11.13 -0.64
N ARG A 124 -14.96 10.36 0.12
CA ARG A 124 -14.78 10.55 1.57
C ARG A 124 -14.09 11.86 1.92
N TRP A 125 -13.07 12.25 1.16
CA TRP A 125 -12.20 13.38 1.51
C TRP A 125 -12.51 14.64 0.71
N GLY A 126 -13.20 14.53 -0.43
CA GLY A 126 -13.35 15.62 -1.38
C GLY A 126 -12.07 15.88 -2.18
N PHE A 127 -12.20 16.65 -3.27
CA PHE A 127 -11.14 16.80 -4.26
C PHE A 127 -9.82 17.38 -3.70
N LEU A 128 -9.89 18.44 -2.89
CA LEU A 128 -8.68 19.12 -2.38
C LEU A 128 -7.94 18.29 -1.34
N LEU A 129 -8.65 17.78 -0.33
CA LEU A 129 -8.02 16.99 0.74
C LEU A 129 -7.58 15.61 0.24
N PHE A 130 -8.21 15.09 -0.83
CA PHE A 130 -7.78 13.86 -1.46
C PHE A 130 -6.28 13.88 -1.80
N PHE A 131 -5.79 14.91 -2.48
CA PHE A 131 -4.37 14.96 -2.86
C PHE A 131 -3.44 15.02 -1.65
N TYR A 132 -3.83 15.75 -0.61
CA TYR A 132 -3.04 15.84 0.62
C TYR A 132 -2.98 14.49 1.35
N TYR A 133 -4.12 13.87 1.61
CA TYR A 133 -4.18 12.57 2.31
C TYR A 133 -3.58 11.44 1.48
N TRP A 134 -3.83 11.42 0.18
CA TRP A 134 -3.22 10.47 -0.74
C TRP A 134 -1.70 10.59 -0.74
N SER A 135 -1.15 11.80 -0.73
CA SER A 135 0.31 12.01 -0.67
C SER A 135 0.93 11.38 0.58
N ARG A 136 0.27 11.53 1.74
CA ARG A 136 0.75 10.97 3.01
C ARG A 136 0.71 9.44 3.04
N ILE A 137 -0.40 8.86 2.59
CA ILE A 137 -0.57 7.40 2.48
C ILE A 137 0.44 6.84 1.47
N ASN A 138 0.50 7.41 0.28
CA ASN A 138 1.42 6.96 -0.76
C ASN A 138 2.87 7.00 -0.28
N ARG A 139 3.28 8.07 0.41
CA ARG A 139 4.61 8.15 1.02
C ARG A 139 4.85 7.03 2.04
N ALA A 140 3.89 6.74 2.92
CA ALA A 140 4.05 5.67 3.91
C ALA A 140 4.21 4.29 3.26
N VAL A 141 3.43 4.01 2.22
CA VAL A 141 3.50 2.75 1.46
C VAL A 141 4.83 2.64 0.72
N GLU A 142 5.25 3.69 0.01
CA GLU A 142 6.48 3.70 -0.78
C GLU A 142 7.74 3.62 0.11
N ASP A 143 7.79 4.40 1.19
CA ASP A 143 8.92 4.40 2.14
C ASP A 143 9.11 3.03 2.83
N THR A 144 8.07 2.19 2.84
CA THR A 144 8.07 0.84 3.43
C THR A 144 7.88 -0.27 2.40
N LYS A 145 8.06 0.02 1.11
CA LYS A 145 7.81 -0.92 0.01
C LYS A 145 8.58 -2.22 0.23
N GLY A 146 7.86 -3.34 0.18
CA GLY A 146 8.42 -4.68 0.40
C GLY A 146 8.84 -5.01 1.85
N GLN A 147 8.69 -4.10 2.81
CA GLN A 147 8.95 -4.40 4.22
C GLN A 147 7.79 -5.21 4.81
N VAL A 148 8.15 -6.24 5.59
CA VAL A 148 7.24 -7.19 6.23
C VAL A 148 7.75 -7.57 7.62
N LEU A 149 6.86 -8.08 8.48
CA LEU A 149 7.20 -8.57 9.82
C LEU A 149 7.38 -10.08 9.81
N LEU A 150 8.50 -10.55 10.39
CA LEU A 150 8.85 -11.97 10.44
C LEU A 150 9.11 -12.42 11.87
N TYR A 151 8.74 -13.66 12.16
CA TYR A 151 9.15 -14.41 13.35
C TYR A 151 9.64 -15.78 12.90
N ASN A 152 10.86 -16.17 13.31
CA ASN A 152 11.52 -17.39 12.84
C ASN A 152 11.51 -17.54 11.31
N ASN A 153 11.85 -16.45 10.60
CA ASN A 153 11.88 -16.35 9.13
C ASN A 153 10.55 -16.65 8.42
N LYS A 154 9.42 -16.59 9.14
CA LYS A 154 8.07 -16.73 8.57
C LYS A 154 7.28 -15.45 8.83
N LEU A 155 6.40 -15.10 7.89
CA LEU A 155 5.44 -14.00 8.09
C LEU A 155 4.60 -14.28 9.34
N ILE A 156 4.50 -13.27 10.20
CA ILE A 156 3.67 -13.30 11.40
C ILE A 156 2.19 -13.11 11.07
N ASP A 157 1.33 -13.42 12.03
CA ASP A 157 -0.05 -12.97 12.03
C ASP A 157 -0.11 -11.51 12.51
N ALA A 158 0.05 -10.57 11.57
CA ALA A 158 0.11 -9.13 11.84
C ALA A 158 -1.29 -8.53 12.10
N VAL A 159 -1.95 -9.00 13.15
CA VAL A 159 -3.24 -8.49 13.59
C VAL A 159 -3.10 -7.11 14.24
N TYR A 160 -4.10 -6.27 14.06
CA TYR A 160 -4.15 -4.91 14.60
C TYR A 160 -5.60 -4.55 14.98
N HIS A 161 -5.77 -3.55 15.83
CA HIS A 161 -7.07 -3.08 16.30
C HIS A 161 -7.02 -1.59 16.65
N ALA A 162 -8.18 -0.94 16.73
CA ALA A 162 -8.26 0.52 16.85
C ALA A 162 -7.82 1.06 18.23
N ASN A 163 -8.17 0.39 19.32
CA ASN A 163 -7.85 0.81 20.68
C ASN A 163 -7.87 -0.39 21.64
N SER A 164 -6.87 -0.50 22.51
CA SER A 164 -6.70 -1.62 23.46
C SER A 164 -7.28 -1.35 24.86
N GLY A 165 -7.71 -0.13 25.16
CA GLY A 165 -8.11 0.25 26.52
C GLY A 165 -6.95 0.34 27.53
N GLY A 166 -5.70 0.22 27.08
CA GLY A 166 -4.49 0.44 27.88
C GLY A 166 -3.40 -0.60 27.66
N ILE A 167 -3.77 -1.87 27.49
CA ILE A 167 -2.85 -3.00 27.32
C ILE A 167 -3.40 -3.90 26.22
N THR A 168 -2.53 -4.41 25.34
CA THR A 168 -2.91 -5.39 24.33
C THR A 168 -3.19 -6.76 24.95
N GLU A 169 -4.03 -7.57 24.31
CA GLU A 169 -4.37 -8.91 24.80
C GLU A 169 -3.45 -9.99 24.24
N ASN A 170 -3.26 -11.06 25.04
CA ASN A 170 -2.55 -12.25 24.59
C ASN A 170 -3.43 -13.08 23.64
N ALA A 171 -2.85 -13.64 22.59
CA ALA A 171 -3.59 -14.44 21.60
C ALA A 171 -4.35 -15.64 22.20
N VAL A 172 -3.87 -16.21 23.32
CA VAL A 172 -4.54 -17.35 23.98
C VAL A 172 -5.92 -16.96 24.48
N TYR A 173 -6.11 -15.72 24.94
CA TYR A 173 -7.39 -15.27 25.50
C TYR A 173 -8.39 -14.85 24.42
N VAL A 174 -7.92 -14.53 23.22
CA VAL A 174 -8.77 -14.11 22.09
C VAL A 174 -9.08 -15.28 21.14
N TRP A 175 -8.08 -16.09 20.79
CA TRP A 175 -8.17 -17.14 19.78
C TRP A 175 -7.88 -18.55 20.32
N GLY A 176 -7.64 -18.70 21.62
CA GLY A 176 -7.45 -20.01 22.25
C GLY A 176 -6.11 -20.69 21.94
N LYS A 177 -5.16 -19.96 21.34
CA LYS A 177 -3.84 -20.48 20.98
C LYS A 177 -2.74 -19.50 21.37
N GLU A 178 -1.70 -20.02 22.00
CA GLU A 178 -0.50 -19.26 22.30
C GLU A 178 0.27 -18.93 21.01
N VAL A 179 0.60 -17.65 20.84
CA VAL A 179 1.38 -17.13 19.72
C VAL A 179 2.47 -16.23 20.31
N PRO A 180 3.76 -16.58 20.23
CA PRO A 180 4.82 -15.91 20.98
C PRO A 180 4.98 -14.39 20.74
N TYR A 181 4.42 -13.88 19.64
CA TYR A 181 4.47 -12.47 19.26
C TYR A 181 3.12 -11.74 19.42
N LEU A 182 2.09 -12.39 20.00
CA LEU A 182 0.75 -11.82 20.26
C LEU A 182 0.29 -12.10 21.69
#